data_AF-A0A382TS63-F1
#
_entry.id   AF-A0A382TS63-F1
#
_cell.length_a   1.000
_cell.length_b   1.000
_cell.length_c   1.000
_cell.angle_alpha   90.00
_cell.angle_beta   90.00
_cell.angle_gamma   90.00
#
_symmetry.space_group_name_H-M   'P 1'
#
loop_
_entity.id
_entity.type
_entity.pdbx_description
1 polymer ?
#
loop_
_entity_poly.entity_id
_entity_poly.type
_entity_poly.pdbx_seq_one_letter_code
_entity_poly.pdbx_strand_id
1 'polypeptide(L)' 'MEQVVNAAISILFDGVAYGMLLFIISVGLSITMGLMGFANLAHGAFAMVGGYVLVSLITGFGVPFLIALVLASVFV' A
#
# COMPACT_ATOMS: atom_id res chain seq x y z
N MET A 1 -24.14 11.43 16.70
CA MET A 1 -22.69 11.22 16.75
C MET A 1 -22.36 9.74 16.94
N GLU A 2 -22.97 9.07 17.91
CA GLU A 2 -22.85 7.61 18.18
C GLU A 2 -22.98 6.70 16.93
N GLN A 3 -23.99 6.91 16.09
CA GLN A 3 -24.15 6.12 14.85
C GLN A 3 -22.99 6.29 13.86
N VAL A 4 -22.43 7.50 13.76
CA VAL A 4 -21.29 7.79 12.88
C VAL A 4 -20.03 7.12 13.44
N VAL A 5 -19.85 7.13 14.76
CA VAL A 5 -18.73 6.46 15.43
C VAL A 5 -18.81 4.95 15.22
N ASN A 6 -19.98 4.34 15.40
CA ASN A 6 -20.14 2.90 15.17
C ASN A 6 -19.93 2.52 13.70
N ALA A 7 -20.44 3.33 12.76
CA ALA A 7 -20.19 3.13 11.34
C ALA A 7 -18.68 3.21 11.02
N ALA A 8 -17.97 4.22 11.54
CA ALA A 8 -16.54 4.36 11.35
C ALA A 8 -15.74 3.16 11.88
N ILE A 9 -16.10 2.65 13.07
CA ILE A 9 -15.48 1.45 13.64
C ILE A 9 -15.73 0.23 12.74
N SER A 10 -16.96 0.04 12.25
CA SER A 10 -17.28 -1.09 11.35
C SER A 10 -16.50 -1.02 10.04
N ILE A 11 -16.43 0.17 9.42
CA ILE A 11 -15.69 0.38 8.16
C ILE A 11 -14.20 0.10 8.35
N LEU A 12 -13.61 0.51 9.47
CA LEU A 12 -12.21 0.21 9.78
C LEU A 12 -12.00 -1.31 9.92
N PHE A 13 -12.89 -2.00 10.63
CA PHE A 13 -12.81 -3.45 10.81
C PHE A 13 -12.97 -4.21 9.49
N ASP A 14 -14.00 -3.85 8.71
CA ASP A 14 -14.28 -4.44 7.40
C ASP A 14 -13.14 -4.16 6.42
N GLY A 15 -12.57 -2.94 6.44
CA GLY A 15 -11.42 -2.56 5.63
C GLY A 15 -10.17 -3.38 5.94
N VAL A 16 -9.88 -3.60 7.23
CA VAL A 16 -8.76 -4.47 7.65
C VAL A 16 -9.03 -5.93 7.24
N ALA A 17 -10.25 -6.43 7.41
CA ALA A 17 -10.63 -7.77 6.98
C ALA A 17 -10.46 -7.97 5.47
N TYR A 18 -10.93 -7.01 4.67
CA TYR A 18 -10.77 -7.03 3.22
C TYR A 18 -9.29 -6.91 2.81
N GLY A 19 -8.52 -6.09 3.52
CA GLY A 19 -7.06 -5.98 3.33
C GLY A 19 -6.34 -7.30 3.56
N MET A 20 -6.71 -8.06 4.61
CA MET A 20 -6.16 -9.40 4.86
C MET A 20 -6.48 -10.38 3.72
N LEU A 21 -7.70 -10.33 3.17
CA LEU A 21 -8.07 -11.16 2.02
C LEU A 21 -7.22 -10.83 0.78
N LEU A 22 -7.09 -9.54 0.43
CA LEU A 22 -6.27 -9.09 -0.69
C LEU A 22 -4.79 -9.44 -0.50
N PHE A 23 -4.29 -9.36 0.73
CA PHE A 23 -2.93 -9.78 1.08
C PHE A 23 -2.71 -11.27 0.81
N ILE A 24 -3.60 -12.15 1.30
CA ILE A 24 -3.50 -13.60 1.08
C ILE A 24 -3.53 -13.94 -0.41
N ILE A 25 -4.42 -13.30 -1.17
CA ILE A 25 -4.51 -13.48 -2.63
C ILE A 25 -3.20 -13.08 -3.31
N SER A 26 -2.63 -11.93 -2.94
CA SER A 26 -1.36 -11.45 -3.48
C SER A 26 -0.18 -12.38 -3.13
N VAL A 27 -0.11 -12.90 -1.91
CA VAL A 27 0.91 -13.88 -1.49
C VAL A 27 0.78 -15.17 -2.30
N GLY A 28 -0.43 -15.68 -2.49
CA GLY A 28 -0.68 -16.85 -3.34
C GLY A 28 -0.18 -16.63 -4.78
N LEU A 29 -0.43 -15.45 -5.35
CA LEU A 29 0.05 -15.08 -6.69
C LEU A 29 1.58 -14.93 -6.74
N SER A 30 2.23 -14.38 -5.71
CA SER A 30 3.69 -14.31 -5.63
C SER A 30 4.32 -15.71 -5.62
N ILE A 31 3.71 -16.67 -4.92
CA ILE A 31 4.22 -18.04 -4.86
C ILE A 31 4.08 -18.72 -6.22
N THR A 32 2.90 -18.64 -6.86
CA THR A 32 2.70 -19.26 -8.18
C THR A 32 3.57 -18.62 -9.27
N MET A 33 3.61 -17.29 -9.35
CA MET A 33 4.42 -16.56 -10.32
C MET A 33 5.92 -16.75 -10.05
N GLY A 34 6.33 -16.75 -8.79
CA GLY A 34 7.72 -16.98 -8.39
C GLY A 34 8.23 -18.36 -8.79
N LEU A 35 7.40 -19.40 -8.65
CA LEU A 35 7.72 -20.75 -9.15
C LEU A 35 7.77 -20.82 -10.68
N MET A 36 7.03 -19.97 -11.37
CA MET A 36 7.05 -19.85 -12.84
C MET A 36 8.18 -18.92 -13.35
N GLY A 37 8.99 -18.34 -12.46
CA GLY A 37 10.06 -17.40 -12.83
C GLY A 37 9.57 -16.03 -13.29
N PHE A 38 8.30 -15.70 -13.04
CA PHE A 38 7.73 -14.38 -13.32
C PHE A 38 7.60 -13.55 -12.04
N ALA A 39 7.90 -12.25 -12.14
CA ALA A 39 7.74 -11.33 -11.03
C ALA A 39 6.25 -10.98 -10.82
N ASN A 40 5.81 -10.89 -9.56
CA ASN A 40 4.46 -10.43 -9.24
C ASN A 40 4.32 -8.92 -9.46
N LEU A 41 3.58 -8.52 -10.50
CA LEU A 41 3.32 -7.11 -10.81
C LEU A 41 2.51 -6.38 -9.74
N ALA A 42 1.77 -7.10 -8.88
CA ALA A 42 1.03 -6.48 -7.78
C ALA A 42 1.98 -5.80 -6.77
N HIS A 43 3.17 -6.38 -6.54
CA HIS A 43 4.21 -5.74 -5.73
C HIS A 43 4.78 -4.49 -6.43
N GLY A 44 4.92 -4.53 -7.76
CA GLY A 44 5.33 -3.38 -8.56
C GLY A 44 4.35 -2.21 -8.49
N ALA A 45 3.05 -2.47 -8.34
CA ALA A 45 2.05 -1.41 -8.15
C ALA A 45 2.23 -0.67 -6.82
N PHE A 46 2.58 -1.37 -5.73
CA PHE A 46 2.91 -0.72 -4.45
C PHE A 46 4.20 0.11 -4.56
N ALA A 47 5.24 -0.42 -5.21
CA ALA A 47 6.47 0.32 -5.49
C ALA A 47 6.20 1.62 -6.29
N MET A 48 5.27 1.57 -7.25
CA MET A 48 4.86 2.75 -8.04
C MET A 48 4.14 3.80 -7.19
N VAL A 49 3.28 3.39 -6.25
CA VAL A 49 2.62 4.32 -5.31
C VAL A 49 3.66 5.04 -4.45
N GLY A 50 4.62 4.32 -3.86
CA GLY A 50 5.71 4.93 -3.11
C GLY A 50 6.56 5.90 -3.96
N GLY A 51 6.86 5.53 -5.20
CA GLY A 51 7.55 6.40 -6.15
C GLY A 51 6.77 7.68 -6.46
N TYR A 52 5.46 7.60 -6.62
CA TYR A 52 4.61 8.78 -6.84
C TYR A 52 4.59 9.68 -5.61
N VAL A 53 4.44 9.10 -4.41
CA VAL A 53 4.52 9.84 -3.14
C VAL A 53 5.87 10.55 -3.01
N LEU A 54 6.97 9.88 -3.32
CA LEU A 54 8.32 10.46 -3.31
C LEU A 54 8.41 11.68 -4.22
N VAL A 55 7.97 11.55 -5.47
CA VAL A 55 7.98 12.65 -6.46
C VAL A 55 7.08 13.79 -6.00
N SER A 56 5.88 13.51 -5.49
CA SER A 56 4.97 14.54 -4.98
C SER A 56 5.56 15.28 -3.77
N LEU A 57 6.25 14.59 -2.86
CA LEU A 57 6.90 15.22 -1.70
C LEU A 57 8.06 16.13 -2.10
N ILE A 58 8.87 15.70 -3.06
CA ILE A 58 10.03 16.47 -3.52
C ILE A 58 9.60 17.64 -4.41
N THR A 59 8.71 17.41 -5.36
CA THR A 59 8.32 18.42 -6.37
C THR A 59 7.20 19.35 -5.90
N GLY A 60 6.25 18.84 -5.11
CA GLY A 60 5.10 19.62 -4.62
C GLY A 60 5.35 20.29 -3.27
N PHE A 61 5.96 19.58 -2.33
CA PHE A 61 6.14 20.04 -0.94
C PHE A 61 7.57 20.48 -0.61
N GLY A 62 8.53 20.31 -1.53
CA GLY A 62 9.92 20.71 -1.32
C GLY A 62 10.65 19.92 -0.21
N VAL A 63 10.15 18.73 0.13
CA VAL A 63 10.72 17.91 1.19
C VAL A 63 12.10 17.39 0.76
N PRO A 64 13.15 17.48 1.62
CA PRO A 64 14.47 16.95 1.31
C PRO A 64 14.42 15.46 0.97
N PHE A 65 15.20 15.03 -0.02
CA PHE A 65 15.19 13.67 -0.56
C PHE A 65 15.22 12.58 0.53
N LEU A 66 16.10 12.69 1.53
CA LEU A 66 16.21 11.69 2.59
C LEU A 66 14.93 11.54 3.42
N ILE A 67 14.27 12.66 3.75
CA ILE A 67 13.02 12.65 4.52
C ILE A 67 11.89 12.12 3.63
N ALA A 68 11.83 12.59 2.39
CA ALA A 68 10.84 12.13 1.42
C ALA A 68 10.97 10.63 1.12
N LEU A 69 12.19 10.10 1.08
CA LEU A 69 12.47 8.68 0.87
C LEU A 69 11.95 7.82 2.03
N VAL A 70 12.23 8.23 3.28
CA VAL A 70 11.72 7.51 4.46
C VAL A 70 10.19 7.56 4.48
N LEU A 71 9.58 8.73 4.22
CA LEU A 71 8.12 8.87 4.18
C LEU A 71 7.49 8.03 3.06
N ALA A 72 8.09 8.00 1.87
CA ALA A 72 7.63 7.20 0.74
C ALA A 72 7.76 5.69 0.99
N SER A 73 8.78 5.25 1.73
CA SER A 73 9.02 3.84 2.02
C SER A 73 7.92 3.18 2.86
N VAL A 74 7.10 3.94 3.58
CA VAL A 74 5.94 3.43 4.33
C VAL A 74 4.83 2.92 3.41
N PHE A 75 4.83 3.35 2.15
CA PHE A 75 3.81 2.99 1.15
C PHE A 75 4.21 1.81 0.25
N VAL A 76 5.38 1.20 0.50
CA VAL A 76 5.95 0.07 -0.28
C VAL A 76 6.09 -1.16 0.59
#